data_AF-A0A7Z8Y9H6-F1
#
_entry.id   AF-A0A7Z8Y9H6-F1
#
_cell.length_a   1.000
_cell.length_b   1.000
_cell.length_c   1.000
_cell.angle_alpha   90.00
_cell.angle_beta   90.00
_cell.angle_gamma   90.00
#
_symmetry.space_group_name_H-M   'P 1'
#
loop_
_entity.id
_entity.type
_entity.pdbx_description
1 polymer ?
#
loop_
_entity_poly.entity_id
_entity_poly.type
_entity_poly.pdbx_seq_one_letter_code
_entity_poly.pdbx_strand_id
1 'polypeptide(L)'
;MSSTYRLRSATQKAAAIGFIAVGILAVVAQIFSGSGWKYVPSTAIFGIGMAVLGWAGFWLPAVTIDNQAVSFQNTFRTVRIPFSQISSVDSRFGLTVTDVRGRSFRSRCFGATGVGARFKATGEDVPVTASGHIDITTSTRSAFNLIEDLRDTFHELTRNSAGQRITSSPAWDRIAGILAGLAIAGFGIWWTSALSLQALPL
;
A
#
# COMPACT_ATOMS: atom_id res chain seq x y z
N MET A 1 -1.37 2.57 28.32
CA MET A 1 -2.34 2.82 27.24
C MET A 1 -1.57 2.87 25.92
N SER A 2 -1.82 1.96 24.97
CA SER A 2 -1.13 1.97 23.67
C SER A 2 -2.02 2.68 22.65
N SER A 3 -1.50 3.72 22.00
CA SER A 3 -2.16 4.32 20.84
C SER A 3 -1.52 3.77 19.58
N THR A 4 -2.33 3.24 18.68
CA THR A 4 -1.84 2.70 17.41
C THR A 4 -2.44 3.50 16.26
N TYR A 5 -1.58 4.21 15.53
CA TYR A 5 -1.95 4.99 14.36
C TYR A 5 -1.67 4.18 13.10
N ARG A 6 -2.69 3.96 12.27
CA ARG A 6 -2.55 3.38 10.95
C ARG A 6 -2.72 4.48 9.91
N LEU A 7 -1.63 4.80 9.22
CA LEU A 7 -1.57 5.83 8.19
C LEU A 7 -1.53 5.17 6.82
N ARG A 8 -2.41 5.63 5.92
CA ARG A 8 -2.43 5.21 4.51
C ARG A 8 -2.39 6.41 3.59
N SER A 9 -1.82 6.25 2.40
CA SER A 9 -1.79 7.32 1.39
C SER A 9 -3.05 7.30 0.53
N ALA A 10 -3.59 8.48 0.22
CA ALA A 10 -4.71 8.64 -0.72
C ALA A 10 -4.36 8.13 -2.13
N THR A 11 -3.10 8.27 -2.56
CA THR A 11 -2.61 7.79 -3.86
C THR A 11 -2.73 6.27 -3.99
N GLN A 12 -2.56 5.53 -2.89
CA GLN A 12 -2.72 4.08 -2.89
C GLN A 12 -4.19 3.66 -3.06
N LYS A 13 -5.12 4.37 -2.41
CA LYS A 13 -6.56 4.16 -2.64
C LYS A 13 -6.94 4.46 -4.09
N ALA A 14 -6.43 5.57 -4.65
CA ALA A 14 -6.66 5.92 -6.04
C ALA A 14 -6.12 4.86 -7.02
N ALA A 15 -4.92 4.32 -6.76
CA ALA A 15 -4.35 3.24 -7.55
C ALA A 15 -5.20 1.96 -7.47
N ALA A 16 -5.63 1.56 -6.27
CA ALA A 16 -6.51 0.39 -6.09
C ALA A 16 -7.82 0.55 -6.89
N ILE A 17 -8.45 1.74 -6.83
CA ILE A 17 -9.66 2.05 -7.60
C ILE A 17 -9.36 2.00 -9.11
N GLY A 18 -8.21 2.51 -9.55
CA GLY A 18 -7.80 2.44 -10.95
C GLY A 18 -7.70 1.01 -11.48
N PHE A 19 -7.15 0.08 -10.71
CA PHE A 19 -7.10 -1.35 -11.08
C PHE A 19 -8.50 -1.97 -11.19
N ILE A 20 -9.40 -1.65 -10.26
CA ILE A 20 -10.80 -2.10 -10.33
C ILE A 20 -11.49 -1.50 -11.55
N ALA A 21 -11.28 -0.21 -11.82
CA ALA A 21 -11.84 0.48 -12.98
C ALA A 21 -11.37 -0.13 -14.30
N VAL A 22 -10.09 -0.50 -14.43
CA VAL A 22 -9.59 -1.22 -15.61
C VAL A 22 -10.30 -2.56 -15.80
N GLY A 23 -10.51 -3.32 -14.73
CA GLY A 23 -11.26 -4.57 -14.78
C GLY A 23 -12.71 -4.37 -15.25
N ILE A 24 -13.41 -3.37 -14.70
CA ILE A 24 -14.79 -3.03 -15.10
C ILE A 24 -14.83 -2.56 -16.56
N LEU A 25 -13.95 -1.66 -16.95
CA LEU A 25 -13.88 -1.13 -18.32
C LEU A 25 -13.60 -2.23 -19.34
N ALA A 26 -12.77 -3.22 -19.01
CA ALA A 26 -12.53 -4.37 -19.88
C ALA A 26 -13.82 -5.18 -20.10
N VAL A 27 -14.60 -5.45 -19.04
CA VAL A 27 -15.89 -6.16 -19.16
C VAL A 27 -16.89 -5.35 -19.97
N VAL A 28 -17.01 -4.05 -19.70
CA VAL A 28 -17.90 -3.15 -20.44
C VAL A 28 -17.51 -3.12 -21.93
N ALA A 29 -16.24 -2.91 -22.24
CA ALA A 29 -15.75 -2.93 -23.62
C ALA A 29 -16.05 -4.27 -24.31
N GLN A 30 -15.96 -5.39 -23.60
CA GLN A 30 -16.31 -6.71 -24.14
C GLN A 30 -17.80 -6.82 -24.50
N ILE A 31 -18.69 -6.32 -23.63
CA ILE A 31 -20.14 -6.33 -23.86
C ILE A 31 -20.49 -5.51 -25.11
N PHE A 32 -19.84 -4.36 -25.31
CA PHE A 32 -20.08 -3.48 -26.45
C PHE A 32 -19.33 -3.89 -27.73
N SER A 33 -18.44 -4.88 -27.68
CA SER A 33 -17.59 -5.28 -28.81
C SER A 33 -18.35 -6.05 -29.92
N GLY A 34 -19.62 -6.42 -29.70
CA GLY A 34 -20.41 -7.20 -30.67
C GLY A 34 -19.98 -8.66 -30.84
N SER A 35 -18.96 -9.12 -30.12
CA SER A 35 -18.41 -10.49 -30.19
C SER A 35 -19.26 -11.55 -29.47
N GLY A 36 -20.44 -11.17 -28.97
CA GLY A 36 -21.37 -12.02 -28.24
C GLY A 36 -20.97 -12.27 -26.78
N TRP A 37 -21.85 -12.94 -26.03
CA TRP A 37 -21.68 -13.23 -24.60
C TRP A 37 -20.58 -14.28 -24.30
N LYS A 38 -19.95 -14.84 -25.34
CA LYS A 38 -18.96 -15.93 -25.25
C LYS A 38 -17.71 -15.55 -24.44
N TYR A 39 -17.25 -14.31 -24.58
CA TYR A 39 -16.00 -13.82 -23.95
C TYR A 39 -16.25 -13.07 -22.63
N VAL A 40 -17.51 -12.81 -22.27
CA VAL A 40 -17.84 -12.09 -21.03
C VAL A 40 -17.34 -12.83 -19.78
N PRO A 41 -17.48 -14.17 -19.64
CA PRO A 41 -16.97 -14.88 -18.47
C PRO A 41 -15.44 -14.79 -18.33
N SER A 42 -14.69 -14.91 -19.43
CA SER A 42 -13.22 -14.87 -19.39
C SER A 42 -12.71 -13.46 -19.06
N THR A 43 -13.34 -12.42 -19.62
CA THR A 43 -13.03 -11.02 -19.29
C THR A 43 -13.43 -10.67 -17.86
N ALA A 44 -14.52 -11.24 -17.33
CA ALA A 44 -14.89 -11.07 -15.93
C ALA A 44 -13.85 -11.66 -14.97
N ILE A 45 -13.31 -12.85 -15.30
CA ILE A 45 -12.21 -13.45 -14.53
C ILE A 45 -10.96 -12.56 -14.56
N PHE A 46 -10.62 -11.99 -15.72
CA PHE A 46 -9.54 -11.01 -15.81
C PHE A 46 -9.79 -9.80 -14.90
N GLY A 47 -11.02 -9.26 -14.91
CA GLY A 47 -11.41 -8.14 -14.05
C GLY A 47 -11.30 -8.46 -12.55
N ILE A 48 -11.66 -9.68 -12.14
CA ILE A 48 -11.47 -10.16 -10.77
C ILE A 48 -9.98 -10.20 -10.42
N GLY A 49 -9.13 -10.70 -11.32
CA GLY A 49 -7.68 -10.70 -11.13
C GLY A 49 -7.12 -9.29 -10.92
N MET A 50 -7.58 -8.32 -11.71
CA MET A 50 -7.21 -6.91 -11.55
C MET A 50 -7.69 -6.31 -10.23
N ALA A 51 -8.90 -6.64 -9.78
CA ALA A 51 -9.40 -6.20 -8.48
C ALA A 51 -8.57 -6.77 -7.31
N VAL A 52 -8.21 -8.06 -7.37
CA VAL A 52 -7.35 -8.71 -6.38
C VAL A 52 -5.95 -8.09 -6.38
N LEU A 53 -5.39 -7.77 -7.55
CA LEU A 53 -4.12 -7.05 -7.69
C LEU A 53 -4.17 -5.66 -7.06
N GLY A 54 -5.23 -4.90 -7.32
CA GLY A 54 -5.46 -3.58 -6.73
C GLY A 54 -5.55 -3.66 -5.21
N TRP A 55 -6.30 -4.63 -4.69
CA TRP A 55 -6.45 -4.87 -3.26
C TRP A 55 -5.10 -5.24 -2.60
N ALA A 56 -4.44 -6.29 -3.09
CA ALA A 56 -3.20 -6.81 -2.49
C ALA A 56 -2.02 -5.83 -2.62
N GLY A 57 -1.88 -5.20 -3.78
CA GLY A 57 -0.77 -4.32 -4.11
C GLY A 57 -0.85 -2.94 -3.44
N PHE A 58 -2.06 -2.39 -3.29
CA PHE A 58 -2.24 -0.99 -2.94
C PHE A 58 -3.11 -0.74 -1.70
N TRP A 59 -4.07 -1.60 -1.36
CA TRP A 59 -4.94 -1.34 -0.20
C TRP A 59 -4.36 -1.85 1.13
N LEU A 60 -3.56 -2.92 1.07
CA LEU A 60 -2.93 -3.60 2.21
C LEU A 60 -1.67 -2.94 2.78
N PRO A 61 -0.79 -2.29 1.98
CA PRO A 61 0.37 -1.61 2.53
C PRO A 61 -0.06 -0.39 3.37
N ALA A 62 0.49 -0.27 4.57
CA ALA A 62 0.18 0.82 5.51
C ALA A 62 1.41 1.15 6.36
N VAL A 63 1.46 2.35 6.91
CA VAL A 63 2.41 2.69 7.97
C VAL A 63 1.68 2.62 9.30
N THR A 64 2.24 1.90 10.25
CA THR A 64 1.66 1.78 11.60
C THR A 64 2.64 2.34 12.60
N ILE A 65 2.20 3.31 13.39
CA ILE A 65 2.97 3.89 14.48
C ILE A 65 2.33 3.38 15.77
N ASP A 66 3.14 2.73 16.59
CA ASP A 66 2.78 2.31 17.93
C ASP A 66 3.73 2.98 18.92
N ASN A 67 3.43 2.93 20.22
CA ASN A 67 4.22 3.58 21.26
C ASN A 67 5.71 3.15 21.25
N GLN A 68 6.04 1.95 20.77
CA GLN A 68 7.44 1.45 20.81
C GLN A 68 8.18 1.54 19.47
N ALA A 69 7.47 1.58 18.35
CA ALA A 69 8.09 1.43 17.04
C ALA A 69 7.25 2.00 15.91
N VAL A 70 7.96 2.43 14.86
CA VAL A 70 7.37 2.72 13.56
C VAL A 70 7.49 1.47 12.68
N SER A 71 6.36 0.98 12.20
CA SER A 71 6.26 -0.18 11.32
C SER A 71 5.89 0.23 9.90
N PHE A 72 6.83 0.09 8.98
CA PHE A 72 6.61 0.23 7.55
C PHE A 72 6.12 -1.08 6.97
N GLN A 73 4.81 -1.18 6.73
CA GLN A 73 4.24 -2.35 6.08
C GLN A 73 4.23 -2.13 4.56
N ASN A 74 5.38 -2.34 3.90
CA ASN A 74 5.47 -2.24 2.44
C ASN A 74 4.83 -3.47 1.77
N THR A 75 4.54 -3.35 0.47
CA THR A 75 3.91 -4.39 -0.35
C THR A 75 4.61 -5.75 -0.26
N PHE A 76 5.95 -5.77 -0.22
CA PHE A 76 6.72 -7.03 -0.22
C PHE A 76 7.44 -7.32 1.09
N ARG A 77 7.58 -6.32 1.97
CA ARG A 77 8.35 -6.45 3.23
C ARG A 77 7.74 -5.56 4.30
N THR A 78 7.65 -6.07 5.51
CA THR A 78 7.29 -5.30 6.68
C THR A 78 8.55 -5.06 7.51
N VAL A 79 8.86 -3.80 7.79
CA VAL A 79 10.03 -3.41 8.58
C VAL A 79 9.54 -2.68 9.82
N ARG A 80 9.91 -3.17 11.00
CA ARG A 80 9.61 -2.53 12.29
C ARG A 80 10.89 -1.93 12.85
N ILE A 81 10.87 -0.61 13.05
CA ILE A 81 12.00 0.18 13.52
C ILE A 81 11.63 0.79 14.88
N PRO A 82 12.31 0.39 15.98
CA PRO A 82 12.11 1.01 17.29
C PRO A 82 12.58 2.46 17.30
N PHE A 83 11.91 3.34 18.05
CA PHE A 83 12.28 4.77 18.13
C PHE A 83 13.72 5.02 18.60
N SER A 84 14.23 4.15 19.49
CA SER A 84 15.62 4.16 19.99
C SER A 84 16.68 4.00 18.91
N GLN A 85 16.31 3.48 17.73
CA GLN A 85 17.21 3.26 16.60
C GLN A 85 17.05 4.32 15.50
N ILE A 86 16.13 5.28 15.63
CA ILE A 86 15.89 6.28 14.58
C ILE A 86 16.86 7.45 14.75
N SER A 87 17.71 7.69 13.75
CA SER A 87 18.62 8.84 13.69
C SER A 87 17.93 10.05 13.06
N SER A 88 17.40 9.89 11.84
CA SER A 88 16.70 10.96 11.12
C SER A 88 15.50 10.43 10.36
N VAL A 89 14.49 11.29 10.18
CA VAL A 89 13.32 11.02 9.35
C VAL A 89 13.31 12.07 8.23
N ASP A 90 13.16 11.61 6.99
CA ASP A 90 13.06 12.46 5.79
C ASP A 90 11.71 12.21 5.11
N SER A 91 11.07 13.27 4.63
CA SER A 91 9.79 13.25 3.92
C SER A 91 9.87 13.80 2.49
N ARG A 92 11.04 14.33 2.07
CA ARG A 92 11.23 15.07 0.80
C ARG A 92 10.91 14.21 -0.43
N PHE A 93 11.20 12.91 -0.36
CA PHE A 93 10.92 11.95 -1.43
C PHE A 93 10.06 10.78 -0.95
N GLY A 94 9.14 11.03 -0.01
CA GLY A 94 8.41 9.98 0.70
C GLY A 94 9.04 9.68 2.05
N LEU A 95 8.30 8.97 2.91
CA LEU A 95 8.69 8.74 4.30
C LEU A 95 9.88 7.76 4.37
N THR A 96 11.06 8.29 4.70
CA THR A 96 12.32 7.56 4.81
C THR A 96 12.85 7.72 6.22
N VAL A 97 13.17 6.62 6.88
CA VAL A 97 13.79 6.61 8.20
C VAL A 97 15.21 6.10 8.09
N THR A 98 16.16 6.86 8.62
CA THR A 98 17.56 6.47 8.71
C THR A 98 17.85 6.01 10.13
N ASP A 99 18.35 4.79 10.25
CA ASP A 99 18.78 4.17 11.50
C ASP A 99 20.08 4.83 12.01
N VAL A 100 20.37 4.72 13.32
CA VAL A 100 21.64 5.14 13.95
C VAL A 100 22.87 4.49 13.33
N ARG A 101 22.70 3.35 12.64
CA ARG A 101 23.73 2.67 11.86
C ARG A 101 23.87 3.18 10.41
N GLY A 102 23.17 4.25 10.04
CA GLY A 102 23.20 4.85 8.70
C GLY A 102 22.41 4.08 7.63
N ARG A 103 21.60 3.08 8.01
CA ARG A 103 20.75 2.35 7.06
C ARG A 103 19.43 3.09 6.83
N SER A 104 19.10 3.38 5.57
CA SER A 104 17.87 4.06 5.20
C SER A 104 16.78 3.05 4.81
N PHE A 105 15.61 3.17 5.44
CA PHE A 105 14.42 2.39 5.14
C PHE A 105 13.33 3.29 4.59
N ARG A 106 12.89 3.02 3.36
CA ARG A 106 11.85 3.80 2.68
C ARG A 106 10.49 3.11 2.81
N SER A 107 9.47 3.89 3.17
CA SER A 107 8.08 3.48 3.03
C SER A 107 7.66 3.59 1.55
N ARG A 108 7.25 2.47 0.95
CA ARG A 108 6.60 2.44 -0.37
C ARG A 108 5.13 2.85 -0.31
N CYS A 109 4.58 3.04 0.89
CA CYS A 109 3.20 3.46 1.07
C CYS A 109 3.00 4.95 0.78
N PHE A 110 4.06 5.75 0.97
CA PHE A 110 4.09 7.16 0.66
C PHE A 110 5.01 7.36 -0.54
N GLY A 111 4.43 7.74 -1.68
CA GLY A 111 5.13 7.79 -2.95
C GLY A 111 6.35 8.71 -2.91
N ALA A 112 7.50 8.14 -3.27
CA ALA A 112 8.58 8.86 -3.92
C ALA A 112 8.18 9.09 -5.39
N THR A 113 8.13 10.36 -5.81
CA THR A 113 8.13 10.82 -7.22
C THR A 113 7.21 10.06 -8.20
N GLY A 114 5.97 10.54 -8.30
CA GLY A 114 5.00 10.24 -9.36
C GLY A 114 3.87 11.27 -9.29
N VAL A 115 2.92 11.28 -10.23
CA VAL A 115 1.82 12.26 -10.38
C VAL A 115 1.14 12.67 -9.05
N GLY A 116 1.17 11.78 -8.04
CA GLY A 116 0.75 12.02 -6.66
C GLY A 116 1.50 13.12 -5.87
N ALA A 117 2.74 13.45 -6.22
CA ALA A 117 3.55 14.48 -5.55
C ALA A 117 3.08 15.92 -5.86
N ARG A 118 2.22 16.08 -6.88
CA ARG A 118 1.62 17.37 -7.26
C ARG A 118 0.32 17.68 -6.51
N PHE A 119 -0.25 16.73 -5.77
CA PHE A 119 -1.38 17.05 -4.91
C PHE A 119 -0.86 17.85 -3.72
N LYS A 120 -1.10 19.16 -3.78
CA LYS A 120 -0.80 20.17 -2.76
C LYS A 120 -1.17 19.59 -1.39
N ALA A 121 -0.20 19.58 -0.47
CA ALA A 121 -0.38 19.16 0.91
C ALA A 121 -1.28 20.17 1.63
N THR A 122 -2.59 20.04 1.46
CA THR A 122 -3.62 20.74 2.20
C THR A 122 -4.25 19.74 3.17
N GLY A 123 -3.43 19.15 4.04
CA GLY A 123 -3.89 18.21 5.06
C GLY A 123 -3.79 18.88 6.42
N GLU A 124 -4.92 18.99 7.11
CA GLU A 124 -5.00 19.31 8.53
C GLU A 124 -4.11 18.35 9.33
N ASP A 125 -3.38 18.88 10.32
CA ASP A 125 -2.48 18.07 11.14
C ASP A 125 -3.27 17.02 11.93
N VAL A 126 -2.75 15.80 11.99
CA VAL A 126 -3.43 14.70 12.70
C VAL A 126 -3.24 14.92 14.20
N PRO A 127 -4.33 15.02 15.01
CA PRO A 127 -4.21 15.28 16.43
C PRO A 127 -3.59 14.08 17.17
N VAL A 128 -2.60 14.36 18.03
CA VAL A 128 -2.01 13.37 18.94
C VAL A 128 -3.02 13.02 20.03
N THR A 129 -3.53 11.79 19.98
CA THR A 129 -4.50 11.24 20.93
C THR A 129 -3.81 10.29 21.91
N ALA A 130 -4.14 10.39 23.20
CA ALA A 130 -3.51 9.62 24.28
C ALA A 130 -3.84 8.11 24.31
N SER A 131 -4.95 7.68 23.67
CA SER A 131 -5.32 6.26 23.57
C SER A 131 -6.32 6.01 22.43
N GLY A 132 -6.18 4.89 21.72
CA GLY A 132 -7.12 4.48 20.65
C GLY A 132 -6.46 3.84 19.42
N HIS A 133 -7.28 3.22 18.57
CA HIS A 133 -6.89 2.75 17.24
C HIS A 133 -7.41 3.74 16.18
N ILE A 134 -6.50 4.41 15.48
CA ILE A 134 -6.85 5.52 14.58
C ILE A 134 -6.40 5.13 13.16
N ASP A 135 -7.35 4.88 12.24
CA ASP A 135 -7.07 4.61 10.82
C ASP A 135 -7.38 5.88 10.01
N ILE A 136 -6.33 6.56 9.54
CA ILE A 136 -6.45 7.83 8.81
C ILE A 136 -5.78 7.70 7.45
N THR A 137 -6.48 8.21 6.43
CA THR A 137 -5.89 8.44 5.11
C THR A 137 -5.29 9.84 5.10
N THR A 138 -3.97 9.93 5.04
CA THR A 138 -3.27 11.22 5.22
C THR A 138 -2.23 11.47 4.12
N SER A 139 -1.81 12.72 4.00
CA SER A 139 -0.73 13.14 3.11
C SER A 139 0.63 12.79 3.71
N THR A 140 1.67 12.65 2.87
CA THR A 140 3.04 12.38 3.33
C THR A 140 3.52 13.40 4.37
N ARG A 141 3.12 14.67 4.23
CA ARG A 141 3.56 15.77 5.09
C ARG A 141 2.88 15.74 6.45
N SER A 142 1.58 15.49 6.51
CA SER A 142 0.84 15.34 7.77
C SER A 142 1.29 14.09 8.55
N ALA A 143 1.65 13.00 7.85
CA ALA A 143 2.27 11.82 8.48
C ALA A 143 3.66 12.14 9.06
N PHE A 144 4.45 12.97 8.36
CA PHE A 144 5.75 13.44 8.86
C PHE A 144 5.60 14.33 10.09
N ASN A 145 4.72 15.33 10.03
CA ASN A 145 4.44 16.23 11.15
C ASN A 145 4.01 15.45 12.39
N LEU A 146 3.14 14.44 12.24
CA LEU A 146 2.75 13.56 13.35
C LEU A 146 3.95 12.78 13.91
N ILE A 147 4.84 12.27 13.06
CA ILE A 147 6.03 11.53 13.53
C ILE A 147 6.98 12.45 14.29
N GLU A 148 7.18 13.68 13.82
CA GLU A 148 8.04 14.66 14.48
C GLU A 148 7.44 15.16 15.79
N ASP A 149 6.14 15.48 15.80
CA ASP A 149 5.40 15.88 17.00
C ASP A 149 5.37 14.76 18.06
N LEU A 150 5.20 13.50 17.61
CA LEU A 150 5.38 12.34 18.48
C LEU A 150 6.83 12.19 18.95
N ARG A 151 7.83 12.49 18.13
CA ARG A 151 9.25 12.40 18.52
C ARG A 151 9.60 13.41 19.62
N ASP A 152 9.11 14.64 19.49
CA ASP A 152 9.30 15.73 20.45
C ASP A 152 8.50 15.48 21.75
N THR A 153 7.26 15.02 21.61
CA THR A 153 6.39 14.67 22.76
C THR A 153 6.93 13.48 23.55
N PHE A 154 7.66 12.56 22.90
CA PHE A 154 8.00 11.28 23.47
C PHE A 154 9.51 10.98 23.57
N HIS A 155 10.25 11.85 24.26
CA HIS A 155 11.55 11.46 24.85
C HIS A 155 11.44 10.18 25.72
N GLU A 156 10.26 9.90 26.29
CA GLU A 156 9.96 8.68 27.05
C GLU A 156 9.82 7.41 26.20
N LEU A 157 9.36 7.49 24.94
CA LEU A 157 9.23 6.29 24.08
C LEU A 157 10.59 5.74 23.66
N THR A 158 11.59 6.61 23.51
CA THR A 158 12.99 6.23 23.28
C THR A 158 13.52 5.36 24.42
N ARG A 159 13.15 5.65 25.68
CA ARG A 159 13.48 4.79 26.85
C ARG A 159 12.73 3.46 26.81
N ASN A 160 11.44 3.47 26.53
CA ASN A 160 10.61 2.25 26.47
C ASN A 160 11.01 1.29 25.34
N SER A 161 11.70 1.81 24.32
CA SER A 161 12.16 1.06 23.15
C SER A 161 13.64 0.67 23.23
N ALA A 162 14.32 0.98 24.35
CA ALA A 162 15.73 0.67 24.55
C ALA A 162 15.93 -0.86 24.57
N GLY A 163 16.83 -1.36 23.71
CA GLY A 163 17.14 -2.79 23.59
C GLY A 163 16.34 -3.57 22.55
N GLN A 164 15.25 -3.01 21.99
CA GLN A 164 14.55 -3.63 20.87
C GLN A 164 15.41 -3.56 19.59
N ARG A 165 15.36 -4.60 18.76
CA ARG A 165 16.08 -4.68 17.48
C ARG A 165 15.16 -4.42 16.30
N ILE A 166 15.69 -3.87 15.22
CA ILE A 166 14.99 -3.80 13.93
C ILE A 166 14.63 -5.22 13.49
N THR A 167 13.36 -5.43 13.19
CA THR A 167 12.85 -6.69 12.62
C THR A 167 12.32 -6.43 11.22
N SER A 168 12.64 -7.34 10.30
CA SER A 168 12.19 -7.29 8.91
C SER A 168 11.57 -8.63 8.56
N SER A 169 10.27 -8.66 8.29
CA SER A 169 9.56 -9.86 7.83
C SER A 169 9.10 -9.71 6.38
N PRO A 170 9.14 -10.79 5.57
CA PRO A 170 8.47 -10.82 4.28
C PRO A 170 6.95 -10.69 4.47
N ALA A 171 6.30 -9.89 3.63
CA ALA A 171 4.85 -9.68 3.68
C ALA A 171 4.12 -10.76 2.87
N TRP A 172 4.24 -12.03 3.30
CA TRP A 172 3.72 -13.19 2.55
C TRP A 172 2.24 -13.08 2.20
N ASP A 173 1.40 -12.54 3.08
CA ASP A 173 -0.04 -12.35 2.82
C ASP A 173 -0.30 -11.48 1.58
N ARG A 174 0.50 -10.42 1.41
CA ARG A 174 0.40 -9.49 0.27
C ARG A 174 1.01 -10.09 -0.99
N ILE A 175 2.15 -10.77 -0.85
CA ILE A 175 2.82 -11.46 -1.95
C ILE A 175 1.91 -12.53 -2.52
N ALA A 176 1.31 -13.35 -1.67
CA ALA A 176 0.35 -14.37 -2.06
C ALA A 176 -0.87 -13.75 -2.77
N GLY A 177 -1.41 -12.64 -2.25
CA GLY A 177 -2.49 -11.91 -2.90
C GLY A 177 -2.13 -11.39 -4.30
N ILE A 178 -0.91 -10.85 -4.49
CA ILE A 178 -0.44 -10.39 -5.80
C ILE A 178 -0.26 -11.57 -6.76
N LEU A 179 0.35 -12.67 -6.31
CA LEU A 179 0.54 -13.86 -7.13
C LEU A 179 -0.81 -14.47 -7.54
N ALA A 180 -1.78 -14.53 -6.61
CA ALA A 180 -3.13 -14.98 -6.89
C ALA A 180 -3.82 -14.07 -7.92
N GLY A 181 -3.73 -12.75 -7.77
CA GLY A 181 -4.29 -11.80 -8.73
C GLY A 181 -3.68 -11.93 -10.14
N LEU A 182 -2.36 -12.12 -10.24
CA LEU A 182 -1.67 -12.40 -11.51
C LEU A 182 -2.12 -13.72 -12.13
N ALA A 183 -2.25 -14.78 -11.33
CA ALA A 183 -2.69 -16.08 -11.82
C ALA A 183 -4.13 -16.02 -12.35
N ILE A 184 -5.04 -15.34 -11.63
CA ILE A 184 -6.44 -15.15 -12.05
C ILE A 184 -6.51 -14.31 -13.33
N ALA A 185 -5.79 -13.20 -13.40
CA ALA A 185 -5.75 -12.36 -14.59
C ALA A 185 -5.17 -13.13 -15.81
N GLY A 186 -4.08 -13.84 -15.60
CA GLY A 186 -3.45 -14.69 -16.63
C GLY A 186 -4.38 -15.81 -17.11
N PHE A 187 -5.15 -16.42 -16.19
CA PHE A 187 -6.13 -17.44 -16.55
C PHE A 187 -7.27 -16.87 -17.40
N GLY A 188 -7.77 -15.66 -17.10
CA GLY A 188 -8.76 -14.97 -17.93
C GLY A 188 -8.25 -14.68 -19.34
N ILE A 189 -6.98 -14.26 -19.47
CA ILE A 189 -6.33 -14.04 -20.77
C ILE A 189 -6.20 -15.36 -21.54
N TRP A 190 -5.67 -16.40 -20.91
CA TRP A 190 -5.49 -17.71 -21.52
C TRP A 190 -6.83 -18.30 -22.00
N TRP A 191 -7.88 -18.21 -21.18
CA TRP A 191 -9.22 -18.66 -21.55
C TRP A 191 -9.71 -17.91 -22.79
N THR A 192 -9.58 -16.58 -22.81
CA THR A 192 -9.99 -15.76 -23.96
C THR A 192 -9.26 -16.21 -25.24
N SER A 193 -7.94 -16.45 -25.16
CA SER A 193 -7.15 -16.96 -26.28
C SER A 193 -7.57 -18.37 -26.73
N ALA A 194 -7.91 -19.26 -25.79
CA ALA A 194 -8.40 -20.59 -26.11
C ALA A 194 -9.73 -20.56 -26.87
N LEU A 195 -10.65 -19.67 -26.46
CA LEU A 195 -11.94 -19.47 -27.14
C LEU A 195 -11.78 -18.90 -28.57
N SER A 196 -10.76 -18.06 -28.79
CA SER A 196 -10.46 -17.53 -30.12
C SER A 196 -9.84 -18.57 -31.05
N LEU A 197 -8.98 -19.45 -30.53
CA LEU A 197 -8.37 -20.53 -31.34
C LEU A 197 -9.42 -21.54 -31.83
N GLN A 198 -10.45 -21.80 -31.02
CA GLN A 198 -11.58 -22.66 -31.41
C GLN A 198 -12.52 -22.03 -32.46
N ALA A 199 -12.40 -20.73 -32.73
CA ALA A 199 -13.25 -20.02 -33.68
C ALA A 199 -12.64 -19.94 -35.10
N LEU A 200 -11.40 -20.41 -35.30
CA LEU A 200 -10.77 -20.47 -36.61
C LEU A 200 -11.31 -21.67 -37.40
N PRO A 201 -11.78 -21.49 -38.65
CA PRO A 201 -12.13 -22.61 -39.52
C PRO A 201 -10.86 -23.42 -39.83
N LEU A 202 -10.96 -24.75 -39.71
CA LEU A 202 -9.94 -25.73 -40.11
C LEU A 202 -9.73 -25.72 -41.63
#